data_AF-A0A151U308-F1
#
_entry.id   AF-A0A151U308-F1
#
_cell.length_a   1.000
_cell.length_b   1.000
_cell.length_c   1.000
_cell.angle_alpha   90.00
_cell.angle_beta   90.00
_cell.angle_gamma   90.00
#
_symmetry.space_group_name_H-M   'P 1'
#
loop_
_entity.id
_entity.type
_entity.pdbx_description
1 polymer ?
#
loop_
_entity_poly.entity_id
_entity_poly.type
_entity_poly.pdbx_seq_one_letter_code
_entity_poly.pdbx_strand_id
1 'polypeptide(L)'
;METHCGAHWSAFFPLLFLSLFSTVGSSSPAAPASSAIRFRLAPGAAERQVPMRAGAPFKIAVFADLHFGENAWTEWGPRQDVNSIRVMNTVLHHENPDFVIYLGDVITANNIMIANASLYWDQAISPTRNRGIPWASVFGNHDDAAFEWPLEWFSAPGIPPIHCPQTATSYSGEECSFKGTGRLGLMTNEIKNNGSFSSYGPRNLWPSVSNYVLEVSSPDDQQSPVAFLYFLDSGGGSYPEVISSSQVEWFRQKAEEINPDSRVPEIVFWHIPSTAYKVVAPKSGIEKPCVGSINKEDVAAQEVETGIMDLLANRTSVQVKSKPASYICHILKNYLQNKNQIHKTPLVRFEV
;
A
#
# COMPACT_ATOMS: atom_id res chain seq x y z
N MET A 1 -16.31 62.63 20.80
CA MET A 1 -16.65 61.33 21.41
C MET A 1 -15.92 60.27 20.59
N GLU A 2 -14.63 59.95 20.74
CA GLU A 2 -13.77 59.78 21.95
C GLU A 2 -14.51 59.04 23.07
N THR A 3 -14.12 57.82 23.42
CA THR A 3 -12.87 57.44 24.14
C THR A 3 -12.30 56.09 23.64
N HIS A 4 -11.01 55.99 23.24
CA HIS A 4 -9.81 55.58 24.02
C HIS A 4 -9.88 54.15 24.60
N CYS A 5 -8.85 53.30 24.68
CA CYS A 5 -7.40 53.25 24.44
C CYS A 5 -7.05 51.74 24.52
N GLY A 6 -6.03 51.13 23.90
CA GLY A 6 -4.60 51.42 24.01
C GLY A 6 -3.87 50.07 24.21
N ALA A 7 -2.81 49.86 23.43
CA ALA A 7 -2.00 48.63 23.36
C ALA A 7 -1.16 48.39 24.62
N HIS A 8 -0.68 47.15 24.82
CA HIS A 8 0.63 46.93 25.44
C HIS A 8 1.30 45.64 24.92
N TRP A 9 2.47 45.83 24.34
CA TRP A 9 3.50 44.83 24.11
C TRP A 9 4.23 44.54 25.43
N SER A 10 4.71 43.31 25.61
CA SER A 10 5.74 43.00 26.60
C SER A 10 6.63 41.89 26.03
N ALA A 11 7.79 42.31 25.51
CA ALA A 11 8.95 41.45 25.32
C ALA A 11 9.71 41.39 26.65
N PHE A 12 10.03 40.19 27.12
CA PHE A 12 11.08 39.95 28.11
C PHE A 12 11.70 38.56 27.88
N PHE A 13 12.88 38.55 27.26
CA PHE A 13 13.99 37.63 27.56
C PHE A 13 15.01 38.46 28.37
N PRO A 14 15.98 37.91 29.14
CA PRO A 14 16.38 36.51 29.30
C PRO A 14 16.55 36.07 30.77
N LEU A 15 16.59 34.75 31.04
CA LEU A 15 17.26 34.24 32.24
C LEU A 15 18.32 33.21 31.82
N LEU A 16 19.54 33.65 32.06
CA LEU A 16 20.81 32.96 31.94
C LEU A 16 20.87 31.86 33.00
N PHE A 17 21.03 30.60 32.62
CA PHE A 17 21.63 29.60 33.50
C PHE A 17 23.00 29.23 32.94
N LEU A 18 24.04 29.76 33.59
CA LEU A 18 25.38 29.21 33.52
C LEU A 18 25.36 27.86 34.27
N SER A 19 25.72 26.79 33.58
CA SER A 19 26.39 25.67 34.23
C SER A 19 27.76 25.48 33.55
N LEU A 20 28.79 25.98 34.21
CA LEU A 20 30.16 25.53 34.00
C LEU A 20 30.43 24.40 34.99
N PHE A 21 30.68 23.19 34.46
CA PHE A 21 31.65 22.28 35.04
C PHE A 21 32.53 21.74 33.90
N SER A 22 33.84 21.84 34.10
CA SER A 22 34.90 21.54 33.15
C SER A 22 35.34 20.07 33.23
N THR A 23 35.44 19.43 32.04
CA THR A 23 36.45 18.43 31.60
C THR A 23 36.53 17.08 32.36
N VAL A 24 36.78 15.90 31.80
CA VAL A 24 37.46 15.43 30.58
C VAL A 24 36.78 14.13 30.15
N GLY A 25 36.53 13.96 28.87
CA GLY A 25 36.08 12.70 28.28
C GLY A 25 35.93 12.88 26.79
N SER A 26 37.02 12.68 26.05
CA SER A 26 36.99 12.60 24.59
C SER A 26 36.23 11.34 24.18
N SER A 27 34.92 11.45 24.05
CA SER A 27 34.18 10.66 23.08
C SER A 27 33.61 11.64 22.07
N SER A 28 34.07 11.51 20.82
CA SER A 28 33.35 12.03 19.68
C SER A 28 31.86 11.71 19.88
N PRO A 29 30.90 12.64 19.66
CA PRO A 29 29.53 12.22 19.55
C PRO A 29 29.52 11.24 18.38
N ALA A 30 29.40 9.94 18.69
CA ALA A 30 29.19 8.94 17.67
C ALA A 30 27.99 9.46 16.87
N ALA A 31 28.19 9.64 15.56
CA ALA A 31 27.08 9.90 14.66
C ALA A 31 25.98 8.89 15.04
N PRO A 32 24.71 9.33 15.18
CA PRO A 32 23.64 8.40 15.53
C PRO A 32 23.75 7.21 14.59
N ALA A 33 23.97 6.02 15.16
CA ALA A 33 24.18 4.83 14.38
C ALA A 33 22.96 4.68 13.47
N SER A 34 23.13 4.92 12.17
CA SER A 34 22.07 4.73 11.19
C SER A 34 21.73 3.25 11.21
N SER A 35 20.66 2.85 11.89
CA SER A 35 20.11 1.52 11.73
C SER A 35 19.51 1.45 10.31
N ALA A 36 19.79 0.39 9.57
CA ALA A 36 19.20 0.17 8.26
C ALA A 36 18.51 -1.19 8.26
N ILE A 37 17.20 -1.23 8.02
CA ILE A 37 16.53 -2.50 7.78
C ILE A 37 16.93 -2.99 6.40
N ARG A 38 17.08 -4.29 6.28
CA ARG A 38 17.45 -4.94 5.03
C ARG A 38 16.22 -5.62 4.44
N PHE A 39 16.04 -5.43 3.15
CA PHE A 39 15.00 -6.06 2.38
C PHE A 39 15.63 -6.96 1.33
N ARG A 40 15.12 -8.18 1.21
CA ARG A 40 15.49 -9.13 0.17
C ARG A 40 14.24 -9.60 -0.57
N LEU A 41 14.22 -9.43 -1.90
CA LEU A 41 13.07 -9.76 -2.76
C LEU A 41 12.92 -11.28 -3.00
N ALA A 42 14.01 -12.04 -2.92
CA ALA A 42 14.02 -13.50 -3.06
C ALA A 42 15.34 -14.08 -2.50
N PRO A 43 15.38 -15.37 -2.12
CA PRO A 43 16.64 -16.04 -1.79
C PRO A 43 17.67 -15.87 -2.92
N GLY A 44 18.84 -15.31 -2.59
CA GLY A 44 19.90 -15.02 -3.56
C GLY A 44 19.78 -13.71 -4.35
N ALA A 45 18.70 -12.94 -4.18
CA ALA A 45 18.59 -11.59 -4.74
C ALA A 45 19.50 -10.59 -4.00
N ALA A 46 19.92 -9.53 -4.70
CA ALA A 46 20.69 -8.45 -4.09
C ALA A 46 19.88 -7.80 -2.96
N GLU A 47 20.49 -7.75 -1.77
CA GLU A 47 19.93 -7.09 -0.60
C GLU A 47 19.95 -5.58 -0.81
N ARG A 48 18.87 -4.92 -0.39
CA ARG A 48 18.75 -3.46 -0.42
C ARG A 48 18.45 -2.95 0.98
N GLN A 49 19.17 -1.90 1.37
CA GLN A 49 19.04 -1.28 2.68
C GLN A 49 18.03 -0.13 2.63
N VAL A 50 17.18 -0.08 3.65
CA VAL A 50 16.26 1.02 3.92
C VAL A 50 16.74 1.72 5.19
N PRO A 51 17.16 2.99 5.11
CA PRO A 51 17.56 3.75 6.28
C PRO A 51 16.41 3.81 7.30
N MET A 52 16.73 3.60 8.56
CA MET A 52 15.81 3.75 9.67
C MET A 52 16.30 4.79 10.66
N ARG A 53 15.37 5.28 11.46
CA ARG A 53 15.68 6.04 12.66
C ARG A 53 16.13 5.10 13.77
N ALA A 54 17.32 5.33 14.30
CA ALA A 54 17.89 4.57 15.40
C ALA A 54 16.92 4.53 16.61
N GLY A 55 16.65 3.33 17.12
CA GLY A 55 15.78 3.12 18.29
C GLY A 55 14.30 3.45 18.08
N ALA A 56 13.86 3.65 16.84
CA ALA A 56 12.45 3.88 16.50
C ALA A 56 11.79 2.62 15.90
N PRO A 57 10.49 2.41 16.15
CA PRO A 57 9.73 1.34 15.52
C PRO A 57 9.72 1.52 14.00
N PHE A 58 9.89 0.42 13.25
CA PHE A 58 9.72 0.45 11.79
C PHE A 58 8.27 0.73 11.43
N LYS A 59 8.05 1.76 10.60
CA LYS A 59 6.70 2.20 10.20
C LYS A 59 6.43 1.92 8.73
N ILE A 60 5.32 1.22 8.48
CA ILE A 60 4.76 1.03 7.14
C ILE A 60 3.48 1.87 7.02
N ALA A 61 3.42 2.74 6.02
CA ALA A 61 2.15 3.36 5.60
C ALA A 61 1.52 2.53 4.48
N VAL A 62 0.19 2.43 4.48
CA VAL A 62 -0.56 1.67 3.47
C VAL A 62 -1.53 2.63 2.77
N PHE A 63 -1.47 2.68 1.45
CA PHE A 63 -2.43 3.38 0.59
C PHE A 63 -3.14 2.34 -0.28
N ALA A 64 -4.44 2.48 -0.44
CA ALA A 64 -5.30 1.57 -1.21
C ALA A 64 -6.43 2.37 -1.84
N ASP A 65 -7.03 1.85 -2.91
CA ASP A 65 -8.25 2.40 -3.51
C ASP A 65 -8.10 3.91 -3.82
N LEU A 66 -6.95 4.26 -4.42
CA LEU A 66 -6.63 5.64 -4.78
C LEU A 66 -7.33 6.08 -6.07
N HIS A 67 -7.58 5.13 -6.98
CA HIS A 67 -8.39 5.33 -8.19
C HIS A 67 -7.92 6.51 -9.08
N PHE A 68 -6.61 6.69 -9.23
CA PHE A 68 -6.10 7.77 -10.08
C PHE A 68 -6.56 7.64 -11.53
N GLY A 69 -6.92 8.77 -12.12
CA GLY A 69 -7.42 8.84 -13.50
C GLY A 69 -8.91 8.54 -13.65
N GLU A 70 -9.66 8.43 -12.57
CA GLU A 70 -11.13 8.37 -12.63
C GLU A 70 -11.73 9.67 -13.20
N ASN A 71 -12.66 9.53 -14.12
CA ASN A 71 -13.39 10.58 -14.82
C ASN A 71 -12.48 11.71 -15.31
N ALA A 72 -11.32 11.35 -15.86
CA ALA A 72 -10.25 12.28 -16.22
C ALA A 72 -10.65 13.33 -17.29
N TRP A 73 -11.75 13.10 -18.01
CA TRP A 73 -12.34 14.05 -18.97
C TRP A 73 -13.22 15.13 -18.32
N THR A 74 -13.44 15.07 -17.01
CA THR A 74 -14.22 16.06 -16.26
C THR A 74 -13.30 16.89 -15.37
N GLU A 75 -13.78 18.01 -14.83
CA GLU A 75 -13.04 18.76 -13.80
C GLU A 75 -12.99 18.03 -12.44
N TRP A 76 -13.93 17.11 -12.19
CA TRP A 76 -14.06 16.44 -10.91
C TRP A 76 -12.93 15.43 -10.66
N GLY A 77 -12.60 14.61 -11.65
CA GLY A 77 -11.61 13.53 -11.56
C GLY A 77 -10.20 14.02 -11.18
N PRO A 78 -9.57 14.89 -12.00
CA PRO A 78 -8.27 15.47 -11.69
C PRO A 78 -8.23 16.21 -10.35
N ARG A 79 -9.35 16.78 -9.90
CA ARG A 79 -9.46 17.40 -8.57
C ARG A 79 -9.39 16.36 -7.45
N GLN A 80 -9.92 15.16 -7.65
CA GLN A 80 -9.78 14.07 -6.67
C GLN A 80 -8.35 13.56 -6.61
N ASP A 81 -7.67 13.38 -7.73
CA ASP A 81 -6.25 12.99 -7.76
C ASP A 81 -5.39 13.99 -6.95
N VAL A 82 -5.64 15.30 -7.12
CA VAL A 82 -4.98 16.36 -6.33
C VAL A 82 -5.31 16.26 -4.83
N ASN A 83 -6.56 15.95 -4.49
CA ASN A 83 -6.97 15.75 -3.09
C ASN A 83 -6.29 14.52 -2.47
N SER A 84 -6.21 13.40 -3.19
CA SER A 84 -5.50 12.18 -2.79
C SER A 84 -4.03 12.47 -2.55
N ILE A 85 -3.37 13.19 -3.47
CA ILE A 85 -1.99 13.67 -3.28
C ILE A 85 -1.85 14.51 -2.00
N ARG A 86 -2.79 15.42 -1.72
CA ARG A 86 -2.76 16.24 -0.49
C ARG A 86 -2.86 15.38 0.77
N VAL A 87 -3.76 14.40 0.79
CA VAL A 87 -3.94 13.48 1.93
C VAL A 87 -2.69 12.63 2.12
N MET A 88 -2.16 12.01 1.06
CA MET A 88 -0.93 11.22 1.13
C MET A 88 0.24 12.06 1.62
N ASN A 89 0.42 13.28 1.11
CA ASN A 89 1.46 14.19 1.60
C ASN A 89 1.34 14.48 3.10
N THR A 90 0.11 14.65 3.59
CA THR A 90 -0.19 14.89 5.01
C THR A 90 0.17 13.67 5.85
N VAL A 91 -0.27 12.48 5.46
CA VAL A 91 0.04 11.21 6.14
C VAL A 91 1.55 10.97 6.16
N LEU A 92 2.21 11.06 5.01
CA LEU A 92 3.66 10.86 4.89
C LEU A 92 4.46 11.87 5.74
N HIS A 93 3.98 13.11 5.86
CA HIS A 93 4.63 14.13 6.69
C HIS A 93 4.46 13.86 8.19
N HIS A 94 3.24 13.59 8.66
CA HIS A 94 2.96 13.45 10.09
C HIS A 94 3.37 12.10 10.66
N GLU A 95 3.15 11.02 9.91
CA GLU A 95 3.51 9.68 10.38
C GLU A 95 4.99 9.37 10.17
N ASN A 96 5.59 10.02 9.16
CA ASN A 96 6.96 9.81 8.70
C ASN A 96 7.27 8.31 8.57
N PRO A 97 6.66 7.57 7.64
CA PRO A 97 6.89 6.13 7.52
C PRO A 97 8.25 5.83 6.89
N ASP A 98 8.80 4.65 7.21
CA ASP A 98 10.08 4.17 6.65
C ASP A 98 9.84 3.34 5.37
N PHE A 99 8.60 2.89 5.12
CA PHE A 99 8.20 2.14 3.93
C PHE A 99 6.73 2.39 3.59
N VAL A 100 6.36 2.25 2.31
CA VAL A 100 4.98 2.40 1.83
C VAL A 100 4.51 1.14 1.11
N ILE A 101 3.25 0.75 1.32
CA ILE A 101 2.59 -0.30 0.55
C ILE A 101 1.42 0.31 -0.22
N TYR A 102 1.40 0.08 -1.53
CA TYR A 102 0.24 0.34 -2.38
C TYR A 102 -0.57 -0.96 -2.51
N LEU A 103 -1.73 -1.01 -1.87
CA LEU A 103 -2.57 -2.19 -1.69
C LEU A 103 -3.71 -2.22 -2.72
N GLY A 104 -3.38 -2.20 -4.01
CA GLY A 104 -4.31 -2.31 -5.13
C GLY A 104 -5.24 -1.13 -5.36
N ASP A 105 -5.83 -1.10 -6.55
CA ASP A 105 -6.70 -0.04 -7.07
C ASP A 105 -6.04 1.34 -6.95
N VAL A 106 -4.77 1.39 -7.34
CA VAL A 106 -3.95 2.61 -7.38
C VAL A 106 -4.42 3.50 -8.52
N ILE A 107 -4.75 2.88 -9.67
CA ILE A 107 -5.35 3.55 -10.82
C ILE A 107 -6.70 2.93 -11.14
N THR A 108 -7.54 3.69 -11.83
CA THR A 108 -8.89 3.22 -12.17
C THR A 108 -8.92 2.35 -13.43
N ALA A 109 -7.94 2.49 -14.35
CA ALA A 109 -7.79 1.84 -15.67
C ALA A 109 -9.05 1.76 -16.58
N ASN A 110 -10.16 1.16 -16.13
CA ASN A 110 -11.44 1.12 -16.84
C ASN A 110 -12.02 2.50 -17.15
N ASN A 111 -11.45 3.57 -16.59
CA ASN A 111 -11.87 4.94 -16.82
C ASN A 111 -10.74 5.84 -17.40
N ILE A 112 -9.68 5.22 -17.92
CA ILE A 112 -8.52 5.93 -18.49
C ILE A 112 -8.54 5.83 -20.02
N MET A 113 -8.84 6.96 -20.68
CA MET A 113 -8.96 7.03 -22.16
C MET A 113 -7.62 7.03 -22.92
N ILE A 114 -6.48 6.98 -22.22
CA ILE A 114 -5.16 7.05 -22.84
C ILE A 114 -4.52 5.66 -22.93
N ALA A 115 -3.77 5.44 -24.01
CA ALA A 115 -3.01 4.19 -24.21
C ALA A 115 -1.97 3.95 -23.11
N ASN A 116 -1.47 5.00 -22.45
CA ASN A 116 -0.44 4.89 -21.43
C ASN A 116 -0.97 5.27 -20.04
N ALA A 117 -1.66 4.33 -19.39
CA ALA A 117 -2.16 4.50 -18.03
C ALA A 117 -1.04 4.58 -16.98
N SER A 118 0.20 4.19 -17.31
CA SER A 118 1.32 4.29 -16.37
C SER A 118 1.66 5.73 -15.94
N LEU A 119 1.17 6.75 -16.65
CA LEU A 119 1.26 8.14 -16.22
C LEU A 119 0.49 8.40 -14.91
N TYR A 120 -0.71 7.83 -14.77
CA TYR A 120 -1.49 7.94 -13.53
C TYR A 120 -0.86 7.13 -12.41
N TRP A 121 -0.27 5.98 -12.74
CA TRP A 121 0.53 5.22 -11.77
C TRP A 121 1.70 6.06 -11.24
N ASP A 122 2.45 6.71 -12.13
CA ASP A 122 3.56 7.61 -11.79
C ASP A 122 3.12 8.77 -10.88
N GLN A 123 1.98 9.37 -11.20
CA GLN A 123 1.37 10.44 -10.41
C GLN A 123 0.98 9.94 -9.02
N ALA A 124 0.34 8.78 -8.92
CA ALA A 124 -0.10 8.16 -7.66
C ALA A 124 1.07 7.81 -6.74
N ILE A 125 2.21 7.35 -7.30
CA ILE A 125 3.40 7.05 -6.49
C ILE A 125 4.26 8.27 -6.16
N SER A 126 4.01 9.41 -6.82
CA SER A 126 4.88 10.59 -6.73
C SER A 126 5.09 11.14 -5.31
N PRO A 127 4.11 11.17 -4.38
CA PRO A 127 4.36 11.67 -3.03
C PRO A 127 5.37 10.82 -2.25
N THR A 128 5.32 9.51 -2.44
CA THR A 128 6.25 8.54 -1.83
C THR A 128 7.62 8.65 -2.48
N ARG A 129 7.67 8.60 -3.82
CA ARG A 129 8.91 8.70 -4.60
C ARG A 129 9.67 9.99 -4.34
N ASN A 130 8.98 11.15 -4.34
CA ASN A 130 9.62 12.45 -4.18
C ASN A 130 10.26 12.65 -2.79
N ARG A 131 9.87 11.83 -1.80
CA ARG A 131 10.47 11.80 -0.46
C ARG A 131 11.61 10.79 -0.33
N GLY A 132 11.87 9.99 -1.37
CA GLY A 132 12.82 8.89 -1.33
C GLY A 132 12.39 7.75 -0.38
N ILE A 133 11.10 7.66 -0.04
CA ILE A 133 10.58 6.58 0.79
C ILE A 133 10.43 5.35 -0.11
N PRO A 134 11.00 4.19 0.26
CA PRO A 134 10.84 2.96 -0.51
C PRO A 134 9.41 2.41 -0.41
N TRP A 135 8.98 1.69 -1.44
CA TRP A 135 7.63 1.13 -1.49
C TRP A 135 7.54 -0.23 -2.17
N ALA A 136 6.44 -0.93 -1.95
CA ALA A 136 6.04 -2.12 -2.69
C ALA A 136 4.55 -2.05 -3.05
N SER A 137 4.11 -2.81 -4.04
CA SER A 137 2.73 -2.80 -4.55
C SER A 137 2.16 -4.18 -4.79
N VAL A 138 0.85 -4.30 -4.61
CA VAL A 138 0.03 -5.41 -5.11
C VAL A 138 -1.10 -4.81 -5.95
N PHE A 139 -1.47 -5.49 -7.04
CA PHE A 139 -2.55 -5.02 -7.91
C PHE A 139 -3.93 -5.34 -7.36
N GLY A 140 -4.89 -4.46 -7.65
CA GLY A 140 -6.31 -4.64 -7.47
C GLY A 140 -7.03 -4.81 -8.81
N ASN A 141 -8.35 -5.03 -8.76
CA ASN A 141 -9.16 -5.31 -9.95
C ASN A 141 -9.23 -4.11 -10.90
N HIS A 142 -9.13 -2.88 -10.41
CA HIS A 142 -9.16 -1.69 -11.26
C HIS A 142 -7.84 -1.42 -11.97
N ASP A 143 -6.70 -1.89 -11.46
CA ASP A 143 -5.39 -1.49 -11.99
C ASP A 143 -5.15 -1.89 -13.45
N ASP A 144 -5.86 -2.91 -13.97
CA ASP A 144 -5.86 -3.28 -15.39
C ASP A 144 -7.25 -3.62 -15.94
N ALA A 145 -8.29 -3.04 -15.35
CA ALA A 145 -9.66 -3.24 -15.82
C ALA A 145 -9.85 -2.72 -17.26
N ALA A 146 -10.71 -3.41 -18.01
CA ALA A 146 -11.06 -3.03 -19.36
C ALA A 146 -11.84 -1.72 -19.36
N PHE A 147 -11.57 -0.85 -20.34
CA PHE A 147 -12.26 0.44 -20.47
C PHE A 147 -13.79 0.28 -20.52
N GLU A 148 -14.48 0.98 -19.64
CA GLU A 148 -15.94 1.06 -19.59
C GLU A 148 -16.39 2.25 -20.43
N TRP A 149 -17.18 1.97 -21.47
CA TRP A 149 -17.71 2.96 -22.38
C TRP A 149 -18.96 3.63 -21.80
N PRO A 150 -18.93 4.93 -21.47
CA PRO A 150 -20.12 5.63 -21.00
C PRO A 150 -21.15 5.72 -22.12
N LEU A 151 -22.36 5.17 -21.90
CA LEU A 151 -23.43 5.16 -22.92
C LEU A 151 -23.82 6.58 -23.37
N GLU A 152 -23.70 7.57 -22.48
CA GLU A 152 -23.95 8.98 -22.78
C GLU A 152 -23.05 9.55 -23.89
N TRP A 153 -21.86 8.99 -24.11
CA TRP A 153 -20.95 9.43 -25.18
C TRP A 153 -21.46 9.06 -26.57
N PHE A 154 -22.38 8.11 -26.66
CA PHE A 154 -23.06 7.73 -27.90
C PHE A 154 -24.38 8.51 -28.09
N SER A 155 -24.60 9.55 -27.29
CA SER A 155 -25.70 10.50 -27.41
C SER A 155 -25.20 11.87 -27.93
N ALA A 156 -26.04 12.91 -27.85
CA ALA A 156 -25.74 14.25 -28.35
C ALA A 156 -24.40 14.88 -27.86
N PRO A 157 -23.89 14.63 -26.64
CA PRO A 157 -22.60 15.17 -26.19
C PRO A 157 -21.38 14.63 -26.95
N GLY A 158 -21.46 13.42 -27.50
CA GLY A 158 -20.33 12.75 -28.15
C GLY A 158 -19.24 12.28 -27.17
N ILE A 159 -18.18 11.67 -27.72
CA ILE A 159 -17.00 11.25 -26.97
C ILE A 159 -16.16 12.50 -26.61
N PRO A 160 -15.75 12.69 -25.34
CA PRO A 160 -14.90 13.81 -24.95
C PRO A 160 -13.56 13.83 -25.71
N PRO A 161 -12.98 15.01 -25.97
CA PRO A 161 -11.69 15.11 -26.64
C PRO A 161 -10.58 14.43 -25.83
N ILE A 162 -9.75 13.62 -26.50
CA ILE A 162 -8.60 12.95 -25.87
C ILE A 162 -7.39 13.90 -25.93
N HIS A 163 -6.85 14.26 -24.77
CA HIS A 163 -5.61 15.02 -24.67
C HIS A 163 -4.43 14.08 -24.43
N CYS A 164 -3.70 13.76 -25.51
CA CYS A 164 -2.55 12.88 -25.43
C CYS A 164 -1.27 13.68 -25.12
N PRO A 165 -0.40 13.22 -24.21
CA PRO A 165 0.91 13.81 -24.04
C PRO A 165 1.69 13.66 -25.35
N GLN A 166 2.07 14.77 -25.98
CA GLN A 166 2.86 14.75 -27.21
C GLN A 166 4.25 14.18 -26.90
N THR A 167 4.56 12.98 -27.39
CA THR A 167 5.93 12.49 -27.44
C THR A 167 6.66 13.20 -28.58
N ALA A 168 7.72 13.92 -28.22
CA ALA A 168 8.58 14.63 -29.16
C ALA A 168 9.47 13.67 -29.95
N THR A 169 8.89 12.79 -30.78
CA THR A 169 9.59 12.11 -31.89
C THR A 169 8.62 11.37 -32.81
N SER A 170 8.49 11.93 -34.02
CA SER A 170 8.41 11.26 -35.34
C SER A 170 7.28 10.27 -35.69
N TYR A 171 6.45 10.69 -36.65
CA TYR A 171 6.06 9.98 -37.88
C TYR A 171 5.68 8.48 -37.82
N SER A 172 4.88 8.09 -36.85
CA SER A 172 3.89 7.03 -37.06
C SER A 172 2.62 7.46 -36.34
N GLY A 173 1.50 7.51 -37.06
CA GLY A 173 0.19 7.80 -36.51
C GLY A 173 -0.29 6.69 -35.58
N GLU A 174 0.39 6.48 -34.46
CA GLU A 174 -0.18 5.81 -33.31
C GLU A 174 -1.20 6.77 -32.70
N GLU A 175 -2.35 6.78 -33.36
CA GLU A 175 -3.64 7.23 -32.84
C GLU A 175 -3.73 6.82 -31.37
N CYS A 176 -4.13 7.75 -30.50
CA CYS A 176 -4.28 7.47 -29.07
C CYS A 176 -5.30 6.35 -28.87
N SER A 177 -4.80 5.13 -28.77
CA SER A 177 -5.66 3.95 -28.69
C SER A 177 -6.20 3.80 -27.27
N PHE A 178 -7.48 3.42 -27.18
CA PHE A 178 -8.11 2.99 -25.94
C PHE A 178 -7.57 1.61 -25.58
N LYS A 179 -6.42 1.56 -24.89
CA LYS A 179 -5.85 0.27 -24.49
C LYS A 179 -5.31 0.19 -23.07
N GLY A 180 -5.32 1.29 -22.31
CA GLY A 180 -4.80 1.32 -20.94
C GLY A 180 -3.39 0.71 -20.83
N THR A 181 -2.95 0.41 -19.62
CA THR A 181 -1.70 -0.33 -19.40
C THR A 181 -1.99 -1.53 -18.53
N GLY A 182 -1.80 -2.75 -19.07
CA GLY A 182 -2.02 -3.96 -18.28
C GLY A 182 -0.98 -4.13 -17.17
N ARG A 183 -1.27 -5.00 -16.19
CA ARG A 183 -0.41 -5.24 -15.01
C ARG A 183 1.06 -5.48 -15.32
N LEU A 184 1.37 -6.26 -16.37
CA LEU A 184 2.75 -6.51 -16.78
C LEU A 184 3.48 -5.21 -17.16
N GLY A 185 2.79 -4.32 -17.88
CA GLY A 185 3.33 -3.01 -18.26
C GLY A 185 3.48 -2.07 -17.06
N LEU A 186 2.49 -2.07 -16.15
CA LEU A 186 2.56 -1.29 -14.91
C LEU A 186 3.74 -1.72 -14.03
N MET A 187 3.87 -3.02 -13.77
CA MET A 187 4.98 -3.58 -12.99
C MET A 187 6.33 -3.32 -13.67
N THR A 188 6.41 -3.48 -15.00
CA THR A 188 7.63 -3.15 -15.77
C THR A 188 8.06 -1.71 -15.56
N ASN A 189 7.12 -0.77 -15.48
CA ASN A 189 7.43 0.63 -15.23
C ASN A 189 7.73 0.92 -13.77
N GLU A 190 7.04 0.26 -12.84
CA GLU A 190 7.26 0.45 -11.41
C GLU A 190 8.68 0.03 -10.98
N ILE A 191 9.11 -1.17 -11.33
CA ILE A 191 10.40 -1.73 -10.88
C ILE A 191 11.63 -1.03 -11.47
N LYS A 192 11.44 -0.18 -12.50
CA LYS A 192 12.50 0.73 -13.00
C LYS A 192 12.84 1.81 -11.97
N ASN A 193 11.95 2.11 -11.03
CA ASN A 193 12.21 3.06 -9.98
C ASN A 193 13.08 2.42 -8.89
N ASN A 194 14.23 3.04 -8.60
CA ASN A 194 15.14 2.59 -7.52
C ASN A 194 14.50 2.57 -6.12
N GLY A 195 13.32 3.17 -5.93
CA GLY A 195 12.56 3.10 -4.67
C GLY A 195 11.56 1.95 -4.59
N SER A 196 11.22 1.29 -5.72
CA SER A 196 10.29 0.15 -5.72
C SER A 196 10.99 -1.12 -5.25
N PHE A 197 10.32 -1.88 -4.40
CA PHE A 197 10.66 -3.22 -3.93
C PHE A 197 9.66 -4.25 -4.46
N SER A 198 8.82 -3.86 -5.41
CA SER A 198 7.88 -4.75 -6.07
C SER A 198 8.60 -5.72 -6.98
N SER A 199 7.97 -6.86 -7.23
CA SER A 199 8.52 -7.89 -8.10
C SER A 199 7.43 -8.54 -8.91
N TYR A 200 7.84 -9.15 -10.03
CA TYR A 200 7.07 -10.22 -10.65
C TYR A 200 6.94 -11.40 -9.69
N GLY A 201 5.92 -12.21 -9.93
CA GLY A 201 5.74 -13.49 -9.28
C GLY A 201 6.28 -14.65 -10.11
N PRO A 202 6.19 -15.87 -9.55
CA PRO A 202 6.50 -17.08 -10.29
C PRO A 202 5.69 -17.17 -11.59
N ARG A 203 6.36 -17.51 -12.69
CA ARG A 203 5.74 -17.56 -14.04
C ARG A 203 4.62 -18.58 -14.18
N ASN A 204 4.55 -19.55 -13.27
CA ASN A 204 3.52 -20.58 -13.21
C ASN A 204 2.32 -20.20 -12.32
N LEU A 205 2.36 -19.04 -11.65
CA LEU A 205 1.21 -18.50 -10.93
C LEU A 205 0.48 -17.49 -11.80
N TRP A 206 -0.84 -17.51 -11.77
CA TRP A 206 -1.66 -16.53 -12.47
C TRP A 206 -2.53 -15.79 -11.46
N PRO A 207 -2.51 -14.44 -11.44
CA PRO A 207 -1.67 -13.56 -12.26
C PRO A 207 -0.17 -13.67 -11.90
N SER A 208 0.75 -13.67 -12.86
CA SER A 208 2.21 -13.86 -12.60
C SER A 208 2.95 -12.57 -12.21
N VAL A 209 2.22 -11.52 -11.81
CA VAL A 209 2.79 -10.18 -11.65
C VAL A 209 3.03 -9.84 -10.18
N SER A 210 2.06 -9.39 -9.38
CA SER A 210 2.34 -8.98 -7.99
C SER A 210 2.19 -10.12 -6.96
N ASN A 211 2.91 -11.23 -7.16
CA ASN A 211 2.96 -12.38 -6.25
C ASN A 211 4.37 -12.63 -5.73
N TYR A 212 4.75 -12.08 -4.59
CA TYR A 212 6.14 -12.16 -4.09
C TYR A 212 6.20 -12.04 -2.56
N VAL A 213 7.38 -12.27 -1.99
CA VAL A 213 7.65 -12.11 -0.56
C VAL A 213 8.86 -11.22 -0.37
N LEU A 214 8.78 -10.30 0.56
CA LEU A 214 9.93 -9.53 1.04
C LEU A 214 10.37 -10.07 2.39
N GLU A 215 11.61 -10.52 2.46
CA GLU A 215 12.29 -10.82 3.72
C GLU A 215 12.81 -9.51 4.31
N VAL A 216 12.43 -9.25 5.56
CA VAL A 216 12.85 -8.08 6.34
C VAL A 216 13.79 -8.57 7.43
N SER A 217 15.02 -8.06 7.45
CA SER A 217 16.06 -8.46 8.41
C SER A 217 16.60 -7.27 9.19
N SER A 218 17.07 -7.55 10.42
CA SER A 218 17.66 -6.54 11.29
C SER A 218 18.95 -5.97 10.68
N PRO A 219 19.27 -4.68 10.94
CA PRO A 219 20.58 -4.13 10.60
C PRO A 219 21.76 -4.98 11.10
N ASP A 220 21.61 -5.57 12.29
CA ASP A 220 22.67 -6.20 13.09
C ASP A 220 22.87 -7.69 12.79
N ASP A 221 21.87 -8.36 12.21
CA ASP A 221 21.94 -9.77 11.83
C ASP A 221 21.24 -10.03 10.49
N GLN A 222 22.05 -10.31 9.48
CA GLN A 222 21.60 -10.59 8.11
C GLN A 222 21.03 -12.00 7.92
N GLN A 223 21.24 -12.90 8.89
CA GLN A 223 20.80 -14.29 8.82
C GLN A 223 19.49 -14.54 9.58
N SER A 224 19.04 -13.56 10.37
CA SER A 224 17.84 -13.68 11.19
C SER A 224 16.75 -12.71 10.69
N PRO A 225 15.84 -13.16 9.81
CA PRO A 225 14.70 -12.35 9.40
C PRO A 225 13.80 -12.02 10.59
N VAL A 226 13.32 -10.78 10.64
CA VAL A 226 12.43 -10.24 11.68
C VAL A 226 10.98 -10.18 11.23
N ALA A 227 10.72 -10.17 9.91
CA ALA A 227 9.38 -10.29 9.34
C ALA A 227 9.43 -10.78 7.89
N PHE A 228 8.34 -11.40 7.44
CA PHE A 228 8.08 -11.65 6.01
C PHE A 228 6.83 -10.90 5.56
N LEU A 229 6.94 -10.15 4.46
CA LEU A 229 5.84 -9.42 3.85
C LEU A 229 5.44 -10.12 2.55
N TYR A 230 4.29 -10.80 2.56
CA TYR A 230 3.76 -11.51 1.40
C TYR A 230 2.80 -10.63 0.63
N PHE A 231 2.93 -10.62 -0.69
CA PHE A 231 2.05 -9.94 -1.62
C PHE A 231 1.37 -11.01 -2.48
N LEU A 232 0.04 -11.07 -2.42
CA LEU A 232 -0.77 -12.00 -3.18
C LEU A 232 -1.69 -11.21 -4.12
N ASP A 233 -1.49 -11.38 -5.42
CA ASP A 233 -2.34 -10.77 -6.42
C ASP A 233 -3.71 -11.46 -6.42
N SER A 234 -4.75 -10.76 -5.95
CA SER A 234 -6.11 -11.31 -5.85
C SER A 234 -6.87 -11.33 -7.18
N GLY A 235 -6.22 -11.05 -8.31
CA GLY A 235 -6.86 -11.03 -9.61
C GLY A 235 -7.82 -9.85 -9.79
N GLY A 236 -8.85 -10.03 -10.60
CA GLY A 236 -9.71 -8.95 -11.08
C GLY A 236 -9.16 -8.24 -12.33
N GLY A 237 -9.96 -7.34 -12.89
CA GLY A 237 -9.62 -6.61 -14.12
C GLY A 237 -9.59 -7.55 -15.33
N SER A 238 -8.38 -7.92 -15.76
CA SER A 238 -8.19 -8.91 -16.83
C SER A 238 -8.22 -10.38 -16.35
N TYR A 239 -8.36 -10.61 -15.05
CA TYR A 239 -8.42 -11.93 -14.39
C TYR A 239 -9.69 -12.08 -13.54
N PRO A 240 -10.10 -13.31 -13.18
CA PRO A 240 -11.12 -13.53 -12.15
C PRO A 240 -10.71 -12.93 -10.80
N GLU A 241 -11.66 -12.47 -10.00
CA GLU A 241 -11.41 -11.90 -8.67
C GLU A 241 -11.26 -13.01 -7.61
N VAL A 242 -10.11 -13.68 -7.62
CA VAL A 242 -9.84 -14.83 -6.76
C VAL A 242 -8.35 -14.98 -6.46
N ILE A 243 -8.02 -15.31 -5.20
CA ILE A 243 -6.71 -15.91 -4.89
C ILE A 243 -6.82 -17.39 -5.25
N SER A 244 -6.11 -17.84 -6.27
CA SER A 244 -6.23 -19.22 -6.78
C SER A 244 -5.64 -20.27 -5.83
N SER A 245 -6.09 -21.52 -5.96
CA SER A 245 -5.52 -22.67 -5.22
C SER A 245 -4.02 -22.85 -5.49
N SER A 246 -3.53 -22.50 -6.68
CA SER A 246 -2.09 -22.50 -6.99
C SER A 246 -1.32 -21.44 -6.20
N GLN A 247 -1.90 -20.26 -5.98
CA GLN A 247 -1.30 -19.24 -5.11
C GLN A 247 -1.33 -19.65 -3.64
N VAL A 248 -2.42 -20.29 -3.20
CA VAL A 248 -2.52 -20.87 -1.84
C VAL A 248 -1.41 -21.90 -1.62
N GLU A 249 -1.23 -22.82 -2.55
CA GLU A 249 -0.19 -23.85 -2.48
C GLU A 249 1.22 -23.26 -2.55
N TRP A 250 1.44 -22.26 -3.41
CA TRP A 250 2.72 -21.54 -3.45
C TRP A 250 3.01 -20.83 -2.13
N PHE A 251 2.03 -20.13 -1.55
CA PHE A 251 2.20 -19.49 -0.24
C PHE A 251 2.56 -20.53 0.82
N ARG A 252 1.84 -21.66 0.86
CA ARG A 252 2.12 -22.78 1.78
C ARG A 252 3.57 -23.25 1.68
N GLN A 253 4.00 -23.63 0.47
CA GLN A 253 5.33 -24.16 0.20
C GLN A 253 6.42 -23.11 0.53
N LYS A 254 6.21 -21.86 0.10
CA LYS A 254 7.18 -20.78 0.34
C LYS A 254 7.30 -20.49 1.83
N ALA A 255 6.21 -20.50 2.57
CA ALA A 255 6.20 -20.25 4.00
C ALA A 255 6.80 -21.42 4.81
N GLU A 256 6.60 -22.67 4.36
CA GLU A 256 7.32 -23.84 4.90
C GLU A 256 8.82 -23.81 4.59
N GLU A 257 9.21 -23.31 3.41
CA GLU A 257 10.62 -23.17 2.99
C GLU A 257 11.38 -22.13 3.83
N ILE A 258 10.82 -20.93 4.01
CA ILE A 258 11.54 -19.79 4.62
C ILE A 258 11.22 -19.57 6.10
N ASN A 259 10.13 -20.16 6.60
CA ASN A 259 9.68 -20.05 7.99
C ASN A 259 9.01 -21.36 8.47
N PRO A 260 9.72 -22.50 8.43
CA PRO A 260 9.16 -23.83 8.70
C PRO A 260 8.50 -23.94 10.08
N ASP A 261 9.11 -23.31 11.08
CA ASP A 261 8.62 -23.36 12.46
C ASP A 261 7.59 -22.25 12.78
N SER A 262 7.22 -21.41 11.79
CA SER A 262 6.31 -20.27 12.00
C SER A 262 6.73 -19.35 13.16
N ARG A 263 8.05 -19.13 13.33
CA ARG A 263 8.61 -18.31 14.43
C ARG A 263 8.71 -16.83 14.07
N VAL A 264 8.95 -16.54 12.80
CA VAL A 264 9.07 -15.17 12.30
C VAL A 264 7.67 -14.64 11.97
N PRO A 265 7.29 -13.43 12.40
CA PRO A 265 6.01 -12.82 12.04
C PRO A 265 5.82 -12.67 10.52
N GLU A 266 4.60 -12.93 10.05
CA GLU A 266 4.24 -12.81 8.64
C GLU A 266 3.06 -11.86 8.46
N ILE A 267 3.19 -10.93 7.52
CA ILE A 267 2.13 -10.00 7.12
C ILE A 267 1.79 -10.28 5.67
N VAL A 268 0.51 -10.47 5.37
CA VAL A 268 0.04 -10.80 4.03
C VAL A 268 -0.83 -9.67 3.49
N PHE A 269 -0.51 -9.21 2.28
CA PHE A 269 -1.16 -8.13 1.57
C PHE A 269 -1.82 -8.66 0.30
N TRP A 270 -3.13 -8.44 0.18
CA TRP A 270 -3.88 -8.62 -1.06
C TRP A 270 -5.03 -7.61 -1.10
N HIS A 271 -5.53 -7.30 -2.30
CA HIS A 271 -6.49 -6.22 -2.48
C HIS A 271 -7.95 -6.66 -2.23
N ILE A 272 -8.42 -7.68 -2.95
CA ILE A 272 -9.83 -8.08 -2.92
C ILE A 272 -10.11 -8.97 -1.70
N PRO A 273 -10.95 -8.55 -0.75
CA PRO A 273 -11.23 -9.31 0.46
C PRO A 273 -11.86 -10.68 0.15
N SER A 274 -11.61 -11.66 1.02
CA SER A 274 -12.22 -12.99 0.94
C SER A 274 -13.75 -12.92 0.96
N THR A 275 -14.44 -13.94 0.44
CA THR A 275 -15.90 -14.07 0.50
C THR A 275 -16.48 -13.93 1.92
N ALA A 276 -15.71 -14.26 2.96
CA ALA A 276 -16.13 -14.09 4.36
C ALA A 276 -16.63 -12.67 4.66
N TYR A 277 -16.06 -11.64 4.01
CA TYR A 277 -16.45 -10.25 4.17
C TYR A 277 -17.91 -9.96 3.79
N LYS A 278 -18.49 -10.69 2.82
CA LYS A 278 -19.91 -10.57 2.44
C LYS A 278 -20.84 -10.95 3.58
N VAL A 279 -20.40 -11.85 4.45
CA VAL A 279 -21.20 -12.39 5.56
C VAL A 279 -21.04 -11.53 6.81
N VAL A 280 -19.85 -11.01 7.03
CA VAL A 280 -19.47 -10.43 8.32
C VAL A 280 -19.55 -8.90 8.36
N ALA A 281 -19.71 -8.23 7.21
CA ALA A 281 -19.97 -6.80 7.15
C ALA A 281 -21.32 -6.47 7.84
N PRO A 282 -21.34 -5.55 8.82
CA PRO A 282 -22.56 -5.22 9.54
C PRO A 282 -23.57 -4.55 8.61
N LYS A 283 -24.81 -5.05 8.60
CA LYS A 283 -25.89 -4.48 7.77
C LYS A 283 -26.44 -3.15 8.31
N SER A 284 -26.26 -2.87 9.60
CA SER A 284 -26.73 -1.63 10.22
C SER A 284 -25.83 -1.22 11.39
N GLY A 285 -25.41 0.05 11.35
CA GLY A 285 -24.62 0.66 12.42
C GLY A 285 -23.22 0.08 12.56
N ILE A 286 -22.30 0.91 13.05
CA ILE A 286 -20.98 0.47 13.48
C ILE A 286 -20.89 0.87 14.94
N GLU A 287 -20.92 -0.11 15.85
CA GLU A 287 -20.79 0.15 17.27
C GLU A 287 -19.34 0.46 17.63
N LYS A 288 -19.13 1.45 18.51
CA LYS A 288 -17.80 1.75 19.03
C LYS A 288 -17.20 0.50 19.71
N PRO A 289 -15.87 0.26 19.60
CA PRO A 289 -14.83 1.17 19.14
C PRO A 289 -14.59 1.13 17.62
N CYS A 290 -15.47 0.45 16.88
CA CYS A 290 -15.37 0.35 15.44
C CYS A 290 -15.79 1.68 14.82
N VAL A 291 -15.17 2.06 13.73
CA VAL A 291 -15.40 3.37 13.12
C VAL A 291 -15.14 3.24 11.63
N GLY A 292 -15.86 3.98 10.79
CA GLY A 292 -15.81 3.72 9.36
C GLY A 292 -17.16 3.72 8.69
N SER A 293 -17.23 3.10 7.52
CA SER A 293 -18.43 3.08 6.68
C SER A 293 -18.65 1.76 5.95
N ILE A 294 -18.14 0.64 6.49
CA ILE A 294 -18.34 -0.72 5.93
C ILE A 294 -19.82 -1.10 5.70
N ASN A 295 -20.76 -0.44 6.38
CA ASN A 295 -22.20 -0.65 6.24
C ASN A 295 -22.89 0.35 5.28
N LYS A 296 -22.12 1.24 4.65
CA LYS A 296 -22.64 2.26 3.72
C LYS A 296 -22.39 1.91 2.25
N GLU A 297 -21.53 0.94 2.00
CA GLU A 297 -21.13 0.50 0.66
C GLU A 297 -21.07 -1.03 0.65
N ASP A 298 -21.37 -1.62 -0.51
CA ASP A 298 -21.24 -3.06 -0.69
C ASP A 298 -19.76 -3.47 -0.75
N VAL A 299 -19.45 -4.68 -0.26
CA VAL A 299 -18.09 -5.20 -0.33
C VAL A 299 -17.89 -5.98 -1.63
N ALA A 300 -17.02 -5.47 -2.50
CA ALA A 300 -16.45 -6.21 -3.62
C ALA A 300 -15.49 -7.28 -3.08
N ALA A 301 -16.03 -8.45 -2.75
CA ALA A 301 -15.26 -9.59 -2.25
C ALA A 301 -15.10 -10.63 -3.35
N GLN A 302 -14.04 -11.44 -3.22
CA GLN A 302 -13.67 -12.50 -4.16
C GLN A 302 -14.88 -13.31 -4.62
N GLU A 303 -14.84 -13.79 -5.86
CA GLU A 303 -15.89 -14.59 -6.47
C GLU A 303 -16.11 -15.92 -5.72
N VAL A 304 -15.02 -16.51 -5.23
CA VAL A 304 -15.02 -17.79 -4.53
C VAL A 304 -13.88 -17.85 -3.51
N GLU A 305 -14.03 -18.67 -2.47
CA GLU A 305 -12.94 -19.01 -1.55
C GLU A 305 -12.28 -20.31 -2.00
N THR A 306 -10.96 -20.31 -2.19
CA THR A 306 -10.22 -21.51 -2.60
C THR A 306 -9.24 -22.04 -1.54
N GLY A 307 -9.36 -21.56 -0.30
CA GLY A 307 -8.65 -22.11 0.85
C GLY A 307 -7.54 -21.23 1.43
N ILE A 308 -7.37 -19.99 0.95
CA ILE A 308 -6.38 -19.08 1.54
C ILE A 308 -6.77 -18.77 2.99
N MET A 309 -8.06 -18.53 3.26
CA MET A 309 -8.50 -18.19 4.61
C MET A 309 -8.32 -19.36 5.59
N ASP A 310 -8.59 -20.59 5.15
CA ASP A 310 -8.38 -21.79 5.97
C ASP A 310 -6.89 -22.07 6.21
N LEU A 311 -6.04 -21.80 5.23
CA LEU A 311 -4.59 -21.91 5.40
C LEU A 311 -4.09 -20.90 6.46
N LEU A 312 -4.49 -19.63 6.35
CA LEU A 312 -4.08 -18.59 7.29
C LEU A 312 -4.61 -18.84 8.71
N ALA A 313 -5.83 -19.36 8.84
CA ALA A 313 -6.42 -19.70 10.14
C ALA A 313 -5.62 -20.77 10.91
N ASN A 314 -4.95 -21.66 10.18
CA ASN A 314 -4.13 -22.73 10.77
C ASN A 314 -2.64 -22.34 10.93
N ARG A 315 -2.22 -21.14 10.48
CA ARG A 315 -0.82 -20.71 10.50
C ARG A 315 -0.58 -19.68 11.60
N THR A 316 0.14 -20.08 12.66
CA THR A 316 0.33 -19.28 13.88
C THR A 316 1.21 -18.04 13.72
N SER A 317 2.12 -18.02 12.74
CA SER A 317 2.97 -16.86 12.40
C SER A 317 2.22 -15.74 11.69
N VAL A 318 1.08 -16.07 11.05
CA VAL A 318 0.33 -15.11 10.24
C VAL A 318 -0.45 -14.19 11.16
N GLN A 319 -0.25 -12.91 10.95
CA GLN A 319 -1.16 -11.91 11.48
C GLN A 319 -2.10 -11.43 10.39
N VAL A 320 -3.36 -11.83 10.48
CA VAL A 320 -4.38 -11.35 9.54
C VAL A 320 -4.76 -9.92 9.91
N LYS A 321 -4.23 -8.96 9.16
CA LYS A 321 -4.71 -7.57 9.08
C LYS A 321 -5.25 -7.38 7.68
N SER A 322 -6.57 -7.26 7.58
CA SER A 322 -7.24 -7.09 6.28
C SER A 322 -7.57 -5.61 6.05
N LYS A 323 -8.11 -5.28 4.87
CA LYS A 323 -8.29 -3.92 4.32
C LYS A 323 -8.54 -2.84 5.41
N PRO A 324 -7.83 -1.70 5.36
CA PRO A 324 -8.28 -0.49 6.04
C PRO A 324 -9.45 0.13 5.24
N ALA A 325 -10.56 -0.60 5.07
CA ALA A 325 -11.83 0.05 4.79
C ALA A 325 -12.35 0.61 6.12
N SER A 326 -11.64 1.59 6.68
CA SER A 326 -12.01 2.29 7.92
C SER A 326 -12.30 1.34 9.12
N TYR A 327 -11.30 1.22 10.00
CA TYR A 327 -11.31 0.47 11.27
C TYR A 327 -11.87 -0.95 11.26
N ILE A 328 -10.95 -1.92 11.36
CA ILE A 328 -11.30 -3.30 11.67
C ILE A 328 -11.88 -3.39 13.08
N CYS A 329 -13.20 -3.52 13.09
CA CYS A 329 -13.98 -4.11 14.15
C CYS A 329 -13.60 -5.60 14.33
N HIS A 330 -13.94 -6.21 15.47
CA HIS A 330 -13.64 -7.60 15.90
C HIS A 330 -14.13 -8.74 14.95
N ILE A 331 -14.39 -8.46 13.69
CA ILE A 331 -15.25 -9.20 12.77
C ILE A 331 -14.54 -10.42 12.15
N LEU A 332 -13.35 -10.28 11.56
CA LEU A 332 -12.54 -11.45 11.18
C LEU A 332 -12.09 -12.26 12.38
N LYS A 333 -11.79 -11.56 13.47
CA LYS A 333 -11.41 -12.20 14.72
C LYS A 333 -12.54 -13.10 15.21
N ASN A 334 -13.80 -12.66 15.14
CA ASN A 334 -14.96 -13.49 15.47
C ASN A 334 -15.20 -14.63 14.46
N TYR A 335 -14.96 -14.43 13.15
CA TYR A 335 -15.04 -15.51 12.15
C TYR A 335 -14.00 -16.61 12.44
N LEU A 336 -12.75 -16.23 12.70
CA LEU A 336 -11.65 -17.14 13.03
C LEU A 336 -11.79 -17.74 14.44
N GLN A 337 -12.36 -16.99 15.40
CA GLN A 337 -12.65 -17.47 16.76
C GLN A 337 -13.86 -18.40 16.83
N ASN A 338 -14.92 -18.18 16.04
CA ASN A 338 -16.07 -19.09 15.96
C ASN A 338 -15.71 -20.45 15.33
N LYS A 339 -14.61 -20.53 14.56
CA LYS A 339 -14.01 -21.79 14.14
C LYS A 339 -13.09 -22.43 15.22
N ASN A 340 -13.03 -21.91 16.45
CA ASN A 340 -12.15 -22.32 17.55
C ASN A 340 -10.63 -22.17 17.27
N GLN A 341 -10.20 -21.25 16.39
CA GLN A 341 -8.83 -21.29 15.85
C GLN A 341 -7.83 -20.22 16.33
N ILE A 342 -8.22 -19.16 17.09
CA ILE A 342 -7.22 -18.16 17.54
C ILE A 342 -7.46 -17.64 18.98
N HIS A 343 -6.46 -17.80 19.86
CA HIS A 343 -6.37 -17.12 21.16
C HIS A 343 -5.80 -15.69 21.03
N LYS A 344 -6.30 -14.79 21.88
CA LYS A 344 -6.06 -13.33 21.91
C LYS A 344 -4.62 -12.91 21.59
N THR A 345 -4.43 -12.03 20.59
CA THR A 345 -3.17 -11.28 20.37
C THR A 345 -3.43 -9.76 20.25
N PRO A 346 -2.56 -8.89 20.83
CA PRO A 346 -2.72 -7.43 20.81
C PRO A 346 -2.29 -6.79 19.48
N LEU A 347 -2.55 -5.48 19.32
CA LEU A 347 -1.97 -4.64 18.26
C LEU A 347 -0.45 -4.87 18.15
N VAL A 348 0.07 -5.04 16.93
CA VAL A 348 1.52 -5.00 16.70
C VAL A 348 1.98 -3.56 16.67
N ARG A 349 2.73 -3.24 17.71
CA ARG A 349 3.75 -2.21 17.73
C ARG A 349 5.06 -2.96 17.48
N PHE A 350 5.79 -2.65 16.41
CA PHE A 350 7.14 -3.17 16.23
C PHE A 350 8.07 -2.39 17.15
N GLU A 351 8.19 -2.76 18.42
CA GLU A 351 9.35 -2.34 19.21
C GLU A 351 10.50 -3.25 18.78
N VAL A 352 11.41 -2.69 17.95
CA VAL A 352 12.70 -3.32 17.60
C VAL A 352 13.70 -2.99 18.69
#